data_AF-A0A1C0B577-F1
#
_entry.id   AF-A0A1C0B577-F1
#
_cell.length_a   1.000
_cell.length_b   1.000
_cell.length_c   1.000
_cell.angle_alpha   90.00
_cell.angle_beta   90.00
_cell.angle_gamma   90.00
#
_symmetry.space_group_name_H-M   'P 1'
#
loop_
_entity.id
_entity.type
_entity.pdbx_description
1 polymer ?
#
loop_
_entity_poly.entity_id
_entity_poly.type
_entity_poly.pdbx_seq_one_letter_code
_entity_poly.pdbx_strand_id
1 'polypeptide(L)'
;MTLSDFDITNHSGLYVSKEPHPTFGKKYIARFQYDKKRYVKVLGYEKRDNITLKDAKVLIESFRATIMKKIDTINLKQEEKKPIIKNINSSSSEELKKLKEENSFLKSILKDYKKLNHDILVDGIQKIYDLQDLKPYQIELIKLQDWLEKVNKRMIIIFEGRDASGKGGAIRRITRYMNNKHYRIVALGKPTETQKNQWFMQRYVEHFPTGGEIVLFDRSWYNRAMVEPVFGFCTAEEHEIFMEDIVNFEQDLVRQGMILIKLYFSVSKEEQKRRFDRRVNDPLRQWKFSEVDMQAQDLWDEFSEKKYEMLKRTSSRSAPWHIVRSDDKHLSRLEALKIILNSVDYDGRNFALNFEANENVNISVQKELLQMRKSKDY
;
A
#
# COMPACT_ATOMS: atom_id res chain seq x y z
N MET A 1 12.68 13.89 -3.48
CA MET A 1 13.37 14.79 -2.54
C MET A 1 14.32 15.65 -3.35
N THR A 2 14.23 16.97 -3.24
CA THR A 2 15.29 17.89 -3.61
C THR A 2 15.95 18.36 -2.31
N LEU A 3 17.28 18.41 -2.25
CA LEU A 3 18.00 19.00 -1.11
C LEU A 3 17.72 20.51 -0.95
N SER A 4 16.85 21.07 -1.78
CA SER A 4 16.43 22.48 -1.79
C SER A 4 15.78 22.91 -0.48
N ASP A 5 15.16 21.98 0.25
CA ASP A 5 14.29 22.31 1.39
C ASP A 5 15.03 22.21 2.74
N PHE A 6 16.35 21.95 2.69
CA PHE A 6 17.22 21.74 3.84
C PHE A 6 18.47 22.59 3.77
N ASP A 7 18.92 23.10 4.91
CA ASP A 7 20.20 23.75 5.07
C ASP A 7 21.29 22.72 5.40
N ILE A 8 22.46 22.90 4.80
CA ILE A 8 23.65 22.09 5.06
C ILE A 8 24.24 22.54 6.39
N THR A 9 24.48 21.60 7.31
CA THR A 9 25.17 21.91 8.57
C THR A 9 26.68 21.72 8.43
N ASN A 10 27.44 22.22 9.41
CA ASN A 10 28.90 22.05 9.46
C ASN A 10 29.35 20.59 9.68
N HIS A 11 28.42 19.64 9.84
CA HIS A 11 28.72 18.23 10.00
C HIS A 11 28.34 17.46 8.73
N SER A 12 29.32 16.79 8.12
CA SER A 12 29.13 16.09 6.85
C SER A 12 28.00 15.05 6.94
N GLY A 13 27.02 15.20 6.04
CA GLY A 13 25.84 14.35 5.97
C GLY A 13 24.74 14.68 6.97
N LEU A 14 24.82 15.78 7.73
CA LEU A 14 23.75 16.25 8.61
C LEU A 14 23.09 17.51 8.01
N TYR A 15 21.77 17.52 7.98
CA TYR A 15 20.97 18.61 7.41
C TYR A 15 19.82 19.01 8.36
N VAL A 16 19.37 20.26 8.27
CA VAL A 16 18.25 20.80 9.06
C VAL A 16 17.20 21.41 8.15
N SER A 17 15.91 21.25 8.46
CA SER A 17 14.83 21.82 7.63
C SER A 17 14.85 23.34 7.65
N LYS A 18 14.58 23.96 6.49
CA LYS A 18 14.47 25.42 6.36
C LYS A 18 13.26 25.96 7.10
N GLU A 19 12.10 25.31 6.89
CA GLU A 19 10.86 25.65 7.58
C GLU A 19 10.64 24.76 8.82
N PRO A 20 10.24 25.33 9.97
CA PRO A 20 9.88 24.55 11.15
C PRO A 20 8.44 24.03 11.06
N HIS A 21 8.20 22.82 11.58
CA HIS A 21 6.84 22.32 11.78
C HIS A 21 6.17 23.05 12.96
N PRO A 22 4.88 23.47 12.88
CA PRO A 22 4.21 24.22 13.95
C PRO A 22 4.34 23.57 15.33
N THR A 23 4.06 22.26 15.40
CA THR A 23 4.10 21.46 16.65
C THR A 23 5.49 20.93 16.99
N PHE A 24 6.31 20.57 15.99
CA PHE A 24 7.50 19.73 16.21
C PHE A 24 8.82 20.50 16.07
N GLY A 25 8.82 21.72 15.52
CA GLY A 25 10.03 22.52 15.32
C GLY A 25 10.83 22.11 14.10
N LYS A 26 12.11 22.53 14.03
CA LYS A 26 13.01 22.15 12.93
C LYS A 26 13.36 20.67 12.96
N LYS A 27 13.52 20.07 11.78
CA LYS A 27 13.79 18.65 11.59
C LYS A 27 15.25 18.42 11.26
N TYR A 28 15.89 17.45 11.93
CA TYR A 28 17.27 17.02 11.64
C TYR A 28 17.29 15.71 10.85
N ILE A 29 18.05 15.66 9.76
CA ILE A 29 18.20 14.45 8.95
C ILE A 29 19.69 14.10 8.74
N ALA A 30 19.99 12.81 8.82
CA ALA A 30 21.25 12.23 8.39
C ALA A 30 21.11 11.70 6.96
N ARG A 31 22.09 12.00 6.10
CA ARG A 31 22.26 11.43 4.77
C ARG A 31 23.74 11.22 4.47
N PHE A 32 24.13 9.99 4.16
CA PHE A 32 25.50 9.65 3.75
C PHE A 32 25.51 8.44 2.82
N GLN A 33 26.65 8.19 2.20
CA GLN A 33 26.88 7.02 1.35
C GLN A 33 27.91 6.11 2.01
N TYR A 34 27.63 4.80 2.05
CA TYR A 34 28.53 3.78 2.55
C TYR A 34 28.29 2.47 1.77
N ASP A 35 29.37 1.76 1.41
CA ASP A 35 29.31 0.52 0.60
C ASP A 35 28.41 0.65 -0.66
N LYS A 36 28.64 1.72 -1.45
CA LYS A 36 27.86 2.06 -2.67
C LYS A 36 26.35 2.25 -2.45
N LYS A 37 25.85 2.23 -1.22
CA LYS A 37 24.46 2.47 -0.84
C LYS A 37 24.31 3.82 -0.16
N ARG A 38 23.18 4.48 -0.41
CA ARG A 38 22.83 5.77 0.21
C ARG A 38 21.89 5.51 1.39
N TYR A 39 22.25 6.06 2.54
CA TYR A 39 21.46 5.98 3.76
C TYR A 39 20.88 7.35 4.08
N VAL A 40 19.60 7.37 4.47
CA VAL A 40 18.90 8.56 4.95
C VAL A 40 18.12 8.17 6.20
N LYS A 41 18.18 8.98 7.25
CA LYS A 41 17.44 8.78 8.50
C LYS A 41 17.05 10.13 9.10
N VAL A 42 15.81 10.25 9.58
CA VAL A 42 15.40 11.38 10.43
C VAL A 42 15.97 11.13 11.82
N LEU A 43 16.73 12.09 12.34
CA LEU A 43 17.36 11.98 13.66
C LEU A 43 16.39 12.44 14.75
N GLY A 44 15.52 13.38 14.43
CA GLY A 44 14.39 13.83 15.25
C GLY A 44 14.09 15.31 15.04
N TYR A 45 13.28 15.88 15.93
CA TYR A 45 12.77 17.25 15.84
C TYR A 45 13.14 18.09 17.05
N GLU A 46 13.36 19.38 16.81
CA GLU A 46 13.80 20.37 17.79
C GLU A 46 12.85 20.51 18.99
N LYS A 47 11.54 20.68 18.76
CA LYS A 47 10.57 20.87 19.85
C LYS A 47 10.03 19.55 20.40
N ARG A 48 9.75 18.58 19.53
CA ARG A 48 9.14 17.30 19.94
C ARG A 48 10.09 16.44 20.77
N ASP A 49 11.33 16.34 20.29
CA ASP A 49 12.32 15.42 20.85
C ASP A 49 13.37 16.17 21.70
N ASN A 50 13.22 17.50 21.85
CA ASN A 50 14.15 18.41 22.53
C ASN A 50 15.61 18.25 22.04
N ILE A 51 15.78 18.03 20.73
CA ILE A 51 17.08 17.73 20.11
C ILE A 51 17.79 19.02 19.70
N THR A 52 19.00 19.20 20.18
CA THR A 52 19.91 20.25 19.70
C THR A 52 20.76 19.78 18.53
N LEU A 53 21.42 20.71 17.84
CA LEU A 53 22.40 20.38 16.80
C LEU A 53 23.54 19.47 17.33
N LYS A 54 23.89 19.58 18.62
CA LYS A 54 24.91 18.73 19.25
C LYS A 54 24.41 17.29 19.38
N ASP A 55 23.17 17.11 19.81
CA ASP A 55 22.56 15.78 19.95
C ASP A 55 22.39 15.13 18.58
N ALA A 56 21.99 15.90 17.56
CA ALA A 56 21.91 15.45 16.19
C ALA A 56 23.25 14.93 15.64
N LYS A 57 24.39 15.52 16.05
CA LYS A 57 25.74 15.02 15.69
C LYS A 57 26.01 13.63 16.28
N VAL A 58 25.66 13.42 17.55
CA VAL A 58 25.81 12.11 18.20
C VAL A 58 24.89 11.06 17.55
N LEU A 59 23.68 11.47 17.16
CA LEU A 59 22.70 10.58 16.52
C LEU A 59 23.13 10.14 15.11
N ILE A 60 23.80 10.99 14.32
CA ILE A 60 24.34 10.57 13.01
C ILE A 60 25.52 9.60 13.15
N GLU A 61 26.38 9.79 14.15
CA GLU A 61 27.51 8.89 14.41
C GLU A 61 27.05 7.50 14.88
N SER A 62 26.13 7.45 15.84
CA SER A 62 25.53 6.19 16.29
C SER A 62 24.78 5.46 15.16
N PHE A 63 24.10 6.22 14.29
CA PHE A 63 23.47 5.66 13.10
C PHE A 63 24.50 5.06 12.13
N ARG A 64 25.61 5.76 11.83
CA ARG A 64 26.71 5.24 11.00
C ARG A 64 27.29 3.94 11.57
N ALA A 65 27.59 3.91 12.87
CA ALA A 65 28.14 2.75 13.55
C ALA A 65 27.20 1.54 13.49
N THR A 66 25.89 1.77 13.60
CA THR A 66 24.86 0.72 13.48
C THR A 66 24.83 0.13 12.08
N ILE A 67 24.91 0.97 11.04
CA ILE A 67 24.93 0.52 9.64
C ILE A 67 26.19 -0.30 9.34
N MET A 68 27.35 0.13 9.84
CA MET A 68 28.62 -0.60 9.68
C MET A 68 28.55 -2.00 10.32
N LYS A 69 28.14 -2.09 11.60
CA LYS A 69 27.99 -3.39 12.29
C LYS A 69 27.00 -4.33 11.61
N LYS A 70 25.90 -3.80 11.08
CA LYS A 70 24.87 -4.61 10.40
C LYS A 70 25.42 -5.24 9.12
N ILE A 71 26.26 -4.53 8.38
CA ILE A 71 26.89 -5.03 7.14
C ILE A 71 27.91 -6.12 7.48
N ASP A 72 28.74 -5.91 8.50
CA ASP A 72 29.72 -6.91 8.94
C ASP A 72 29.04 -8.21 9.42
N THR A 73 27.90 -8.10 10.12
CA THR A 73 27.15 -9.27 10.60
C THR A 73 26.45 -10.03 9.46
N ILE A 74 26.06 -9.35 8.39
CA ILE A 74 25.43 -9.98 7.21
C ILE A 74 26.47 -10.79 6.41
N ASN A 75 27.72 -10.30 6.35
CA ASN A 75 28.81 -11.01 5.66
C ASN A 75 29.25 -12.29 6.40
N LEU A 76 29.04 -12.38 7.72
CA LEU A 76 29.41 -13.54 8.55
C LEU A 76 28.37 -14.68 8.59
N LYS A 77 27.13 -14.47 8.11
CA LYS A 77 26.01 -15.44 8.24
C LYS A 77 25.72 -16.25 6.97
N GLN A 78 26.56 -16.20 5.93
CA GLN A 78 26.30 -16.85 4.65
C GLN A 78 26.87 -18.28 4.51
N GLU A 79 27.36 -18.91 5.57
CA GLU A 79 27.79 -20.32 5.51
C GLU A 79 26.83 -21.26 6.27
N GLU A 80 26.37 -22.26 5.50
CA GLU A 80 25.75 -23.54 5.87
C GLU A 80 24.23 -23.63 6.17
N LYS A 81 23.53 -24.33 5.25
CA LYS A 81 22.74 -25.56 5.53
C LYS A 81 22.30 -26.25 4.23
N LYS A 82 22.68 -27.53 4.06
CA LYS A 82 22.20 -28.42 2.98
C LYS A 82 20.89 -29.13 3.41
N PRO A 83 19.88 -29.27 2.53
CA PRO A 83 18.72 -30.09 2.84
C PRO A 83 18.91 -31.56 2.44
N ILE A 84 18.31 -32.44 3.25
CA ILE A 84 18.25 -33.90 3.09
C ILE A 84 17.07 -34.25 2.18
N ILE A 85 17.31 -35.04 1.12
CA ILE A 85 16.27 -35.49 0.18
C ILE A 85 15.82 -36.91 0.57
N LYS A 86 14.51 -37.11 0.74
CA LYS A 86 13.89 -38.45 0.86
C LYS A 86 13.46 -38.95 -0.52
N ASN A 87 13.80 -40.19 -0.82
CA ASN A 87 13.45 -40.91 -2.04
C ASN A 87 11.96 -41.26 -2.09
N ILE A 88 11.31 -40.98 -3.22
CA ILE A 88 10.00 -41.52 -3.58
C ILE A 88 10.17 -42.17 -4.96
N ASN A 89 9.80 -43.45 -5.06
CA ASN A 89 9.88 -44.24 -6.29
C ASN A 89 8.51 -44.43 -6.94
N SER A 90 8.59 -44.65 -8.26
CA SER A 90 7.60 -45.17 -9.21
C SER A 90 6.60 -44.18 -9.83
N SER A 91 7.03 -43.52 -10.90
CA SER A 91 6.19 -43.21 -12.05
C SER A 91 6.77 -43.86 -13.32
N SER A 92 5.91 -44.11 -14.30
CA SER A 92 6.16 -44.87 -15.52
C SER A 92 7.42 -44.40 -16.27
N SER A 93 8.27 -45.35 -16.73
CA SER A 93 9.63 -45.03 -17.19
C SER A 93 9.71 -44.09 -18.40
N GLU A 94 8.65 -44.04 -19.21
CA GLU A 94 8.54 -43.16 -20.38
C GLU A 94 8.19 -41.72 -20.01
N GLU A 95 7.28 -41.54 -19.06
CA GLU A 95 6.89 -40.24 -18.54
C GLU A 95 8.08 -39.60 -17.80
N LEU A 96 8.84 -40.42 -17.07
CA LEU A 96 10.10 -40.00 -16.46
C LEU A 96 11.17 -39.60 -17.48
N LYS A 97 11.26 -40.28 -18.63
CA LYS A 97 12.16 -39.90 -19.73
C LYS A 97 11.75 -38.56 -20.37
N LYS A 98 10.46 -38.40 -20.69
CA LYS A 98 9.91 -37.12 -21.20
C LYS A 98 10.18 -35.97 -20.24
N LEU A 99 9.88 -36.15 -18.95
CA LEU A 99 10.14 -35.14 -17.91
C LEU A 99 11.63 -34.83 -17.75
N LYS A 100 12.53 -35.80 -17.97
CA LYS A 100 13.98 -35.57 -17.95
C LYS A 100 14.47 -34.79 -19.17
N GLU A 101 13.96 -35.10 -20.36
CA GLU A 101 14.26 -34.38 -21.60
C GLU A 101 13.74 -32.94 -21.53
N GLU A 102 12.50 -32.75 -21.10
CA GLU A 102 11.91 -31.43 -20.88
C GLU A 102 12.68 -30.65 -19.82
N ASN A 103 13.06 -31.27 -18.70
CA ASN A 103 13.94 -30.62 -17.71
C ASN A 103 15.32 -30.27 -18.28
N SER A 104 15.90 -31.08 -19.15
CA SER A 104 17.19 -30.78 -19.80
C SER A 104 17.07 -29.57 -20.72
N PHE A 105 16.00 -29.52 -21.51
CA PHE A 105 15.67 -28.39 -22.37
C PHE A 105 15.43 -27.12 -21.55
N LEU A 106 14.61 -27.18 -20.50
CA LEU A 106 14.36 -26.06 -19.58
C LEU A 106 15.66 -25.59 -18.90
N LYS A 107 16.53 -26.50 -18.47
CA LYS A 107 17.87 -26.17 -17.93
C LYS A 107 18.75 -25.47 -18.95
N SER A 108 18.66 -25.84 -20.23
CA SER A 108 19.41 -25.18 -21.32
C SER A 108 18.96 -23.72 -21.52
N ILE A 109 17.65 -23.44 -21.37
CA ILE A 109 17.09 -22.09 -21.43
C ILE A 109 17.50 -21.27 -20.22
N LEU A 110 17.44 -21.90 -19.04
CA LEU A 110 17.70 -21.27 -17.73
C LEU A 110 19.18 -20.92 -17.48
N LYS A 111 20.11 -21.35 -18.35
CA LYS A 111 21.56 -21.12 -18.23
C LYS A 111 22.07 -21.40 -16.81
N ASP A 112 22.68 -20.42 -16.15
CA ASP A 112 23.31 -20.52 -14.83
C ASP A 112 22.31 -20.33 -13.67
N TYR A 113 21.10 -20.91 -13.75
CA TYR A 113 20.06 -20.74 -12.71
C TYR A 113 20.51 -21.16 -11.32
N LYS A 114 21.50 -22.05 -11.19
CA LYS A 114 22.10 -22.46 -9.91
C LYS A 114 22.86 -21.33 -9.21
N LYS A 115 23.28 -20.29 -9.94
CA LYS A 115 23.89 -19.07 -9.38
C LYS A 115 22.86 -18.06 -8.88
N LEU A 116 21.59 -18.20 -9.31
CA LEU A 116 20.52 -17.36 -8.78
C LEU A 116 20.14 -17.84 -7.38
N ASN A 117 19.88 -16.87 -6.49
CA ASN A 117 19.36 -17.15 -5.16
C ASN A 117 18.02 -17.90 -5.30
N HIS A 118 17.92 -19.08 -4.66
CA HIS A 118 16.75 -19.95 -4.70
C HIS A 118 15.46 -19.22 -4.28
N ASP A 119 15.54 -18.35 -3.26
CA ASP A 119 14.39 -17.59 -2.77
C ASP A 119 13.83 -16.63 -3.83
N ILE A 120 14.72 -16.05 -4.66
CA ILE A 120 14.31 -15.14 -5.75
C ILE A 120 13.58 -15.92 -6.84
N LEU A 121 14.04 -17.13 -7.15
CA LEU A 121 13.39 -18.00 -8.13
C LEU A 121 12.01 -18.43 -7.64
N VAL A 122 11.89 -18.87 -6.38
CA VAL A 122 10.61 -19.26 -5.77
C VAL A 122 9.63 -18.08 -5.77
N ASP A 123 10.04 -16.90 -5.31
CA ASP A 123 9.21 -15.67 -5.34
C ASP A 123 8.84 -15.25 -6.77
N GLY A 124 9.73 -15.45 -7.75
CA GLY A 124 9.47 -15.19 -9.16
C GLY A 124 8.40 -16.13 -9.74
N ILE A 125 8.52 -17.43 -9.49
CA ILE A 125 7.58 -18.46 -9.94
C ILE A 125 6.22 -18.28 -9.26
N GLN A 126 6.20 -18.06 -7.94
CA GLN A 126 4.95 -17.84 -7.21
C GLN A 126 4.18 -16.64 -7.77
N LYS A 127 4.86 -15.54 -8.11
CA LYS A 127 4.20 -14.40 -8.77
C LYS A 127 3.54 -14.76 -10.10
N ILE A 128 4.04 -15.75 -10.84
CA ILE A 128 3.40 -16.18 -12.09
C ILE A 128 2.10 -16.91 -11.76
N TYR A 129 2.13 -17.85 -10.82
CA TYR A 129 0.93 -18.54 -10.35
C TYR A 129 -0.09 -17.56 -9.77
N ASP A 130 0.33 -16.68 -8.86
CA ASP A 130 -0.49 -15.62 -8.30
C ASP A 130 -1.18 -14.76 -9.37
N LEU A 131 -0.52 -14.52 -10.51
CA LEU A 131 -1.09 -13.75 -11.61
C LEU A 131 -2.08 -14.58 -12.45
N GLN A 132 -1.86 -15.89 -12.57
CA GLN A 132 -2.79 -16.80 -13.24
C GLN A 132 -4.07 -16.94 -12.41
N ASP A 133 -3.94 -17.06 -11.10
CA ASP A 133 -5.07 -17.23 -10.17
C ASP A 133 -6.02 -16.03 -10.16
N LEU A 134 -5.54 -14.82 -10.50
CA LEU A 134 -6.39 -13.64 -10.64
C LEU A 134 -7.19 -13.61 -11.96
N LYS A 135 -6.74 -14.30 -13.01
CA LYS A 135 -7.33 -14.16 -14.36
C LYS A 135 -8.82 -14.49 -14.41
N PRO A 136 -9.33 -15.56 -13.77
CA PRO A 136 -10.76 -15.85 -13.80
C PRO A 136 -11.58 -14.68 -13.24
N TYR A 137 -11.16 -14.09 -12.13
CA TYR A 137 -11.84 -12.92 -11.54
C TYR A 137 -11.69 -11.66 -12.39
N GLN A 138 -10.60 -11.52 -13.14
CA GLN A 138 -10.44 -10.43 -14.10
C GLN A 138 -11.36 -10.58 -15.32
N ILE A 139 -11.67 -11.81 -15.74
CA ILE A 139 -12.70 -12.06 -16.76
C ILE A 139 -14.07 -11.63 -16.23
N GLU A 140 -14.38 -11.95 -14.98
CA GLU A 140 -15.61 -11.51 -14.33
C GLU A 140 -15.71 -9.98 -14.20
N LEU A 141 -14.58 -9.28 -14.00
CA LEU A 141 -14.58 -7.81 -14.01
C LEU A 141 -14.97 -7.22 -15.36
N ILE A 142 -14.59 -7.87 -16.46
CA ILE A 142 -14.99 -7.44 -17.82
C ILE A 142 -16.51 -7.56 -17.95
N LYS A 143 -17.09 -8.68 -17.51
CA LYS A 143 -18.56 -8.88 -17.51
C LYS A 143 -19.28 -7.86 -16.64
N LEU A 144 -18.74 -7.57 -15.45
CA LEU A 144 -19.26 -6.52 -14.57
C LEU A 144 -19.20 -5.14 -15.23
N GLN A 145 -18.09 -4.81 -15.90
CA GLN A 145 -17.93 -3.55 -16.63
C GLN A 145 -18.97 -3.43 -17.75
N ASP A 146 -19.12 -4.47 -18.57
CA ASP A 146 -20.12 -4.52 -19.65
C ASP A 146 -21.55 -4.39 -19.10
N TRP A 147 -21.84 -4.99 -17.95
CA TRP A 147 -23.13 -4.87 -17.29
C TRP A 147 -23.39 -3.43 -16.82
N LEU A 148 -22.43 -2.80 -16.15
CA LEU A 148 -22.57 -1.40 -15.69
C LEU A 148 -22.87 -0.46 -16.86
N GLU A 149 -22.21 -0.67 -18.01
CA GLU A 149 -22.47 0.09 -19.23
C GLU A 149 -23.91 -0.11 -19.73
N LYS A 150 -24.35 -1.37 -19.88
CA LYS A 150 -25.71 -1.70 -20.35
C LYS A 150 -26.81 -1.12 -19.45
N VAL A 151 -26.62 -1.18 -18.13
CA VAL A 151 -27.62 -0.68 -17.16
C VAL A 151 -27.37 0.77 -16.74
N ASN A 152 -26.39 1.44 -17.37
CA ASN A 152 -26.02 2.83 -17.13
C ASN A 152 -25.76 3.17 -15.64
N LYS A 153 -25.13 2.24 -14.91
CA LYS A 153 -24.82 2.39 -13.47
C LYS A 153 -23.45 3.03 -13.27
N ARG A 154 -23.31 3.78 -12.18
CA ARG A 154 -22.11 4.53 -11.80
C ARG A 154 -21.41 3.83 -10.67
N MET A 155 -20.09 3.63 -10.75
CA MET A 155 -19.33 2.98 -9.68
C MET A 155 -18.11 3.80 -9.26
N ILE A 156 -17.97 4.01 -7.95
CA ILE A 156 -16.78 4.56 -7.31
C ILE A 156 -16.16 3.48 -6.42
N ILE A 157 -14.85 3.30 -6.55
CA ILE A 157 -14.07 2.41 -5.70
C ILE A 157 -12.95 3.21 -5.05
N ILE A 158 -12.99 3.34 -3.73
CA ILE A 158 -12.00 4.05 -2.93
C ILE A 158 -10.97 3.07 -2.40
N PHE A 159 -9.70 3.37 -2.63
CA PHE A 159 -8.58 2.65 -2.06
C PHE A 159 -7.90 3.55 -1.02
N GLU A 160 -8.13 3.24 0.25
CA GLU A 160 -7.42 3.82 1.39
C GLU A 160 -6.54 2.79 2.09
N GLY A 161 -5.70 3.28 3.01
CA GLY A 161 -4.76 2.45 3.76
C GLY A 161 -3.41 3.13 3.91
N ARG A 162 -2.61 2.61 4.85
CA ARG A 162 -1.26 3.13 5.13
C ARG A 162 -0.37 3.14 3.89
N ASP A 163 0.67 3.95 3.92
CA ASP A 163 1.68 3.88 2.89
C ASP A 163 2.34 2.50 2.83
N ALA A 164 2.69 2.11 1.61
CA ALA A 164 3.16 0.77 1.29
C ALA A 164 2.19 -0.41 1.57
N SER A 165 0.92 -0.17 1.88
CA SER A 165 -0.09 -1.24 2.06
C SER A 165 -0.40 -2.03 0.79
N GLY A 166 -0.25 -1.44 -0.39
CA GLY A 166 -0.36 -2.16 -1.68
C GLY A 166 -1.43 -1.68 -2.63
N LYS A 167 -2.17 -0.62 -2.28
CA LYS A 167 -3.24 0.04 -3.07
C LYS A 167 -2.98 0.11 -4.58
N GLY A 168 -2.00 0.90 -5.02
CA GLY A 168 -1.69 1.04 -6.45
C GLY A 168 -1.27 -0.27 -7.14
N GLY A 169 -0.74 -1.25 -6.37
CA GLY A 169 -0.48 -2.59 -6.88
C GLY A 169 -1.77 -3.39 -7.12
N ALA A 170 -2.79 -3.22 -6.26
CA ALA A 170 -4.11 -3.80 -6.45
C ALA A 170 -4.86 -3.14 -7.60
N ILE A 171 -4.90 -1.80 -7.65
CA ILE A 171 -5.51 -1.03 -8.74
C ILE A 171 -4.95 -1.47 -10.09
N ARG A 172 -3.62 -1.60 -10.23
CA ARG A 172 -2.96 -2.06 -11.46
C ARG A 172 -3.34 -3.49 -11.86
N ARG A 173 -3.73 -4.35 -10.91
CA ARG A 173 -4.13 -5.73 -11.20
C ARG A 173 -5.60 -5.80 -11.56
N ILE A 174 -6.45 -5.07 -10.84
CA ILE A 174 -7.87 -4.92 -11.13
C ILE A 174 -8.07 -4.39 -12.55
N THR A 175 -7.42 -3.27 -12.89
CA THR A 175 -7.60 -2.57 -14.17
C THR A 175 -6.85 -3.17 -15.35
N ARG A 176 -6.05 -4.24 -15.15
CA ARG A 176 -5.09 -4.74 -16.15
C ARG A 176 -5.72 -5.09 -17.50
N TYR A 177 -6.94 -5.64 -17.48
CA TYR A 177 -7.64 -6.14 -18.67
C TYR A 177 -8.98 -5.43 -18.91
N MET A 178 -9.31 -4.43 -18.10
CA MET A 178 -10.56 -3.67 -18.26
C MET A 178 -10.46 -2.75 -19.49
N ASN A 179 -11.59 -2.44 -20.10
CA ASN A 179 -11.66 -1.46 -21.18
C ASN A 179 -11.44 -0.05 -20.61
N ASN A 180 -10.36 0.59 -21.04
CA ASN A 180 -9.94 1.91 -20.57
C ASN A 180 -10.90 3.05 -20.92
N LYS A 181 -11.88 2.83 -21.81
CA LYS A 181 -12.94 3.80 -22.10
C LYS A 181 -13.98 3.92 -20.99
N HIS A 182 -14.13 2.88 -20.16
CA HIS A 182 -15.19 2.80 -19.13
C HIS A 182 -14.62 2.67 -17.71
N TYR A 183 -13.32 2.95 -17.53
CA TYR A 183 -12.77 3.18 -16.21
C TYR A 183 -11.77 4.32 -16.19
N ARG A 184 -11.65 4.99 -15.04
CA ARG A 184 -10.61 6.00 -14.79
C ARG A 184 -9.97 5.77 -13.44
N ILE A 185 -8.66 6.00 -13.36
CA ILE A 185 -7.92 6.01 -12.09
C ILE A 185 -7.67 7.47 -11.72
N VAL A 186 -8.14 7.86 -10.54
CA VAL A 186 -7.96 9.21 -10.00
C VAL A 186 -6.95 9.13 -8.87
N ALA A 187 -5.81 9.80 -9.06
CA ALA A 187 -4.72 9.87 -8.08
C ALA A 187 -4.33 11.34 -7.91
N LEU A 188 -5.08 12.07 -7.08
CA LEU A 188 -4.88 13.50 -6.88
C LEU A 188 -3.66 13.77 -5.99
N GLY A 189 -2.84 14.74 -6.41
CA GLY A 189 -1.75 15.26 -5.60
C GLY A 189 -2.21 16.25 -4.53
N LYS A 190 -1.23 16.90 -3.89
CA LYS A 190 -1.45 18.01 -2.95
C LYS A 190 -2.39 19.07 -3.60
N PRO A 191 -3.39 19.59 -2.88
CA PRO A 191 -4.25 20.63 -3.41
C PRO A 191 -3.45 21.87 -3.81
N THR A 192 -3.84 22.50 -4.93
CA THR A 192 -3.34 23.83 -5.32
C THR A 192 -3.83 24.90 -4.34
N GLU A 193 -3.25 26.10 -4.40
CA GLU A 193 -3.66 27.20 -3.52
C GLU A 193 -5.14 27.55 -3.71
N THR A 194 -5.64 27.54 -4.95
CA THR A 194 -7.06 27.69 -5.23
C THR A 194 -7.88 26.56 -4.61
N GLN A 195 -7.46 25.29 -4.78
CA GLN A 195 -8.20 24.13 -4.25
C GLN A 195 -8.26 24.07 -2.72
N LYS A 196 -7.26 24.62 -2.01
CA LYS A 196 -7.30 24.74 -0.54
C LYS A 196 -8.37 25.73 -0.06
N ASN A 197 -8.67 26.74 -0.87
CA ASN A 197 -9.65 27.78 -0.57
C ASN A 197 -11.02 27.53 -1.24
N GLN A 198 -11.20 26.35 -1.85
CA GLN A 198 -12.48 25.87 -2.35
C GLN A 198 -13.19 25.01 -1.31
N TRP A 199 -14.46 24.69 -1.55
CA TRP A 199 -15.11 23.62 -0.82
C TRP A 199 -14.33 22.30 -1.01
N PHE A 200 -13.96 21.65 0.08
CA PHE A 200 -13.05 20.50 0.09
C PHE A 200 -13.42 19.39 -0.91
N MET A 201 -14.72 19.10 -1.04
CA MET A 201 -15.22 18.03 -1.91
C MET A 201 -15.21 18.38 -3.40
N GLN A 202 -15.16 19.67 -3.76
CA GLN A 202 -15.29 20.15 -5.14
C GLN A 202 -14.31 19.45 -6.08
N ARG A 203 -13.03 19.41 -5.72
CA ARG A 203 -11.97 18.77 -6.52
C ARG A 203 -12.16 17.26 -6.72
N TYR A 204 -12.91 16.58 -5.86
CA TYR A 204 -13.18 15.16 -5.99
C TYR A 204 -14.41 14.90 -6.86
N VAL A 205 -15.47 15.70 -6.67
CA VAL A 205 -16.73 15.61 -7.41
C VAL A 205 -16.52 15.81 -8.91
N GLU A 206 -15.60 16.68 -9.32
CA GLU A 206 -15.20 16.86 -10.72
C GLU A 206 -14.76 15.57 -11.43
N HIS A 207 -14.36 14.55 -10.67
CA HIS A 207 -13.88 13.27 -11.21
C HIS A 207 -14.90 12.14 -11.15
N PHE A 208 -16.11 12.37 -10.65
CA PHE A 208 -17.11 11.33 -10.46
C PHE A 208 -17.50 10.63 -11.77
N PRO A 209 -17.95 9.36 -11.69
CA PRO A 209 -18.34 8.60 -12.87
C PRO A 209 -19.62 9.15 -13.50
N THR A 210 -19.65 9.12 -14.83
CA THR A 210 -20.88 9.10 -15.61
C THR A 210 -21.43 7.68 -15.70
N GLY A 211 -22.64 7.51 -16.23
CA GLY A 211 -23.27 6.18 -16.30
C GLY A 211 -22.44 5.21 -17.16
N GLY A 212 -22.26 3.98 -16.65
CA GLY A 212 -21.38 2.98 -17.25
C GLY A 212 -19.90 3.09 -16.85
N GLU A 213 -19.49 4.14 -16.13
CA GLU A 213 -18.10 4.31 -15.72
C GLU A 213 -17.79 3.74 -14.33
N ILE A 214 -16.58 3.20 -14.20
CA ILE A 214 -15.94 2.85 -12.92
C ILE A 214 -14.81 3.84 -12.64
N VAL A 215 -14.88 4.55 -11.52
CA VAL A 215 -13.79 5.44 -11.08
C VAL A 215 -13.09 4.85 -9.86
N LEU A 216 -11.79 4.59 -9.98
CA LEU A 216 -10.93 4.07 -8.93
C LEU A 216 -10.09 5.20 -8.33
N PHE A 217 -10.33 5.53 -7.07
CA PHE A 217 -9.60 6.55 -6.33
C PHE A 217 -8.39 5.92 -5.61
N ASP A 218 -7.16 6.22 -6.07
CA ASP A 218 -5.92 5.91 -5.32
C ASP A 218 -5.68 7.01 -4.29
N ARG A 219 -6.18 6.78 -3.07
CA ARG A 219 -6.57 7.82 -2.10
C ARG A 219 -7.76 8.66 -2.56
N SER A 220 -8.43 9.28 -1.61
CA SER A 220 -9.72 9.94 -1.80
C SER A 220 -9.88 11.15 -0.86
N TRP A 221 -11.13 11.62 -0.71
CA TRP A 221 -11.51 12.60 0.30
C TRP A 221 -11.15 12.17 1.74
N TYR A 222 -10.96 10.87 1.99
CA TYR A 222 -10.47 10.35 3.27
C TYR A 222 -9.03 10.74 3.63
N ASN A 223 -8.29 11.43 2.75
CA ASN A 223 -7.08 12.14 3.13
C ASN A 223 -7.32 13.07 4.35
N ARG A 224 -8.49 13.71 4.43
CA ARG A 224 -8.89 14.58 5.56
C ARG A 224 -9.23 13.82 6.85
N ALA A 225 -9.57 12.54 6.76
CA ALA A 225 -9.71 11.68 7.95
C ALA A 225 -8.36 11.19 8.49
N MET A 226 -7.37 11.03 7.61
CA MET A 226 -6.16 10.25 7.89
C MET A 226 -4.90 11.10 7.85
N VAL A 227 -4.42 11.44 6.65
CA VAL A 227 -3.08 12.02 6.45
C VAL A 227 -3.04 13.48 6.87
N GLU A 228 -4.06 14.26 6.51
CA GLU A 228 -4.09 15.69 6.78
C GLU A 228 -4.03 16.05 8.28
N PRO A 229 -4.83 15.44 9.17
CA PRO A 229 -4.78 15.79 10.60
C PRO A 229 -3.48 15.31 11.28
N VAL A 230 -2.85 14.22 10.82
CA VAL A 230 -1.58 13.73 11.39
C VAL A 230 -0.41 14.66 11.07
N PHE A 231 -0.40 15.23 9.87
CA PHE A 231 0.67 16.13 9.42
C PHE A 231 0.32 17.63 9.53
N GLY A 232 -0.85 17.98 10.08
CA GLY A 232 -1.29 19.36 10.22
C GLY A 232 -1.58 20.07 8.89
N PHE A 233 -2.06 19.33 7.88
CA PHE A 233 -2.46 19.91 6.58
C PHE A 233 -3.91 20.41 6.56
N CYS A 234 -4.67 20.14 7.62
CA CYS A 234 -5.97 20.74 7.89
C CYS A 234 -6.03 21.17 9.36
N THR A 235 -6.93 22.11 9.66
CA THR A 235 -7.26 22.48 11.04
C THR A 235 -8.07 21.35 11.72
N ALA A 236 -8.14 21.40 13.06
CA ALA A 236 -8.98 20.46 13.82
C ALA A 236 -10.47 20.62 13.47
N GLU A 237 -10.91 21.85 13.23
CA GLU A 237 -12.29 22.16 12.83
C GLU A 237 -12.61 21.57 11.44
N GLU A 238 -11.75 21.77 10.44
CA GLU A 238 -11.94 21.18 9.10
C GLU A 238 -12.00 19.65 9.13
N HIS A 239 -11.18 19.01 9.98
CA HIS A 239 -11.21 17.57 10.17
C HIS A 239 -12.54 17.12 10.78
N GLU A 240 -13.02 17.81 11.81
CA GLU A 240 -14.26 17.45 12.50
C GLU A 240 -15.49 17.62 11.60
N ILE A 241 -15.59 18.77 10.90
CA ILE A 241 -16.65 19.02 9.90
C ILE A 241 -16.67 17.90 8.86
N PHE A 242 -15.51 17.54 8.29
CA PHE A 242 -15.43 16.44 7.33
C PHE A 242 -15.94 15.12 7.92
N MET A 243 -15.56 14.81 9.17
CA MET A 243 -15.90 13.56 9.83
C MET A 243 -17.38 13.48 10.21
N GLU A 244 -18.07 14.61 10.43
CA GLU A 244 -19.51 14.68 10.64
C GLU A 244 -20.30 14.56 9.33
N ASP A 245 -19.86 15.24 8.28
CA ASP A 245 -20.63 15.36 7.03
C ASP A 245 -20.47 14.19 6.07
N ILE A 246 -19.31 13.51 6.09
CA ILE A 246 -18.94 12.60 4.99
C ILE A 246 -19.92 11.43 4.83
N VAL A 247 -20.49 10.93 5.93
CA VAL A 247 -21.46 9.82 5.87
C VAL A 247 -22.74 10.25 5.16
N ASN A 248 -23.22 11.47 5.40
CA ASN A 248 -24.42 11.99 4.74
C ASN A 248 -24.15 12.21 3.25
N PHE A 249 -23.00 12.79 2.92
CA PHE A 249 -22.57 12.96 1.54
C PHE A 249 -22.53 11.62 0.78
N GLU A 250 -21.89 10.60 1.35
CA GLU A 250 -21.82 9.26 0.74
C GLU A 250 -23.19 8.57 0.64
N GLN A 251 -24.06 8.76 1.64
CA GLN A 251 -25.44 8.26 1.58
C GLN A 251 -26.20 8.86 0.41
N ASP A 252 -26.06 10.16 0.14
CA ASP A 252 -26.72 10.81 -0.98
C ASP A 252 -26.22 10.25 -2.33
N LEU A 253 -24.92 9.97 -2.47
CA LEU A 253 -24.38 9.30 -3.67
C LEU A 253 -25.03 7.93 -3.89
N VAL A 254 -25.10 7.12 -2.84
CA VAL A 254 -25.68 5.77 -2.90
C VAL A 254 -27.17 5.83 -3.20
N ARG A 255 -27.92 6.78 -2.59
CA ARG A 255 -29.34 6.99 -2.86
C ARG A 255 -29.62 7.40 -4.31
N GLN A 256 -28.69 8.12 -4.94
CA GLN A 256 -28.76 8.44 -6.37
C GLN A 256 -28.32 7.27 -7.27
N GLY A 257 -28.09 6.08 -6.72
CA GLY A 257 -27.78 4.87 -7.48
C GLY A 257 -26.32 4.76 -7.89
N MET A 258 -25.42 5.49 -7.22
CA MET A 258 -23.97 5.28 -7.34
C MET A 258 -23.53 4.13 -6.44
N ILE A 259 -22.81 3.17 -6.99
CA ILE A 259 -22.23 2.07 -6.24
C ILE A 259 -20.93 2.59 -5.63
N LEU A 260 -20.87 2.67 -4.30
CA LEU A 260 -19.70 3.15 -3.58
C LEU A 260 -19.06 2.01 -2.79
N ILE A 261 -17.82 1.67 -3.14
CA ILE A 261 -17.04 0.63 -2.47
C ILE A 261 -15.86 1.29 -1.77
N LYS A 262 -15.70 1.04 -0.47
CA LYS A 262 -14.61 1.60 0.34
C LYS A 262 -13.69 0.49 0.85
N LEU A 263 -12.45 0.47 0.35
CA LEU A 263 -11.45 -0.53 0.70
C LEU A 263 -10.34 0.10 1.55
N TYR A 264 -10.10 -0.44 2.74
CA TYR A 264 -8.96 -0.07 3.57
C TYR A 264 -7.91 -1.18 3.58
N PHE A 265 -6.78 -0.96 2.91
CA PHE A 265 -5.65 -1.90 2.90
C PHE A 265 -4.85 -1.77 4.20
N SER A 266 -5.00 -2.73 5.10
CA SER A 266 -4.29 -2.79 6.38
C SER A 266 -3.04 -3.63 6.25
N VAL A 267 -1.88 -3.07 6.60
CA VAL A 267 -0.58 -3.76 6.59
C VAL A 267 -0.03 -3.74 8.01
N SER A 268 0.69 -4.78 8.44
CA SER A 268 1.40 -4.80 9.72
C SER A 268 2.56 -3.80 9.73
N LYS A 269 2.99 -3.40 10.94
CA LYS A 269 4.08 -2.45 11.13
C LYS A 269 5.38 -3.00 10.56
N GLU A 270 5.63 -4.29 10.78
CA GLU A 270 6.78 -5.05 10.33
C GLU A 270 6.82 -5.15 8.81
N GLU A 271 5.71 -5.53 8.17
CA GLU A 271 5.66 -5.63 6.71
C GLU A 271 5.72 -4.26 6.05
N GLN A 272 5.13 -3.22 6.65
CA GLN A 272 5.29 -1.84 6.16
C GLN A 272 6.77 -1.45 6.15
N LYS A 273 7.47 -1.65 7.28
CA LYS A 273 8.91 -1.37 7.41
C LYS A 273 9.73 -2.14 6.38
N ARG A 274 9.49 -3.45 6.26
CA ARG A 274 10.14 -4.31 5.25
C ARG A 274 9.91 -3.80 3.83
N ARG A 275 8.70 -3.31 3.52
CA ARG A 275 8.39 -2.75 2.20
C ARG A 275 9.11 -1.43 1.94
N PHE A 276 9.25 -0.59 2.96
CA PHE A 276 10.05 0.64 2.86
C PHE A 276 11.53 0.34 2.63
N ASP A 277 12.12 -0.55 3.43
CA ASP A 277 13.52 -0.98 3.27
C ASP A 277 13.77 -1.52 1.85
N ARG A 278 12.82 -2.29 1.29
CA ARG A 278 12.92 -2.76 -0.09
C ARG A 278 12.81 -1.63 -1.12
N ARG A 279 11.96 -0.62 -0.92
CA ARG A 279 11.83 0.51 -1.86
C ARG A 279 13.11 1.35 -1.94
N VAL A 280 13.79 1.53 -0.81
CA VAL A 280 15.06 2.27 -0.74
C VAL A 280 16.14 1.57 -1.59
N ASN A 281 16.17 0.24 -1.54
CA ASN A 281 17.18 -0.57 -2.23
C ASN A 281 16.82 -0.95 -3.68
N ASP A 282 15.62 -0.62 -4.17
CA ASP A 282 15.14 -0.98 -5.51
C ASP A 282 15.04 0.27 -6.41
N PRO A 283 15.94 0.45 -7.40
CA PRO A 283 15.93 1.60 -8.29
C PRO A 283 14.60 1.85 -9.00
N LEU A 284 13.82 0.80 -9.29
CA LEU A 284 12.52 0.91 -9.96
C LEU A 284 11.39 1.40 -9.04
N ARG A 285 11.66 1.46 -7.73
CA ARG A 285 10.68 1.83 -6.70
C ARG A 285 11.11 3.01 -5.83
N GLN A 286 12.33 3.51 -5.99
CA GLN A 286 12.84 4.67 -5.24
C GLN A 286 11.95 5.90 -5.40
N TRP A 287 11.35 6.11 -6.58
CA TRP A 287 10.41 7.22 -6.80
C TRP A 287 9.15 7.15 -5.93
N LYS A 288 8.80 5.97 -5.38
CA LYS A 288 7.66 5.76 -4.47
C LYS A 288 7.99 6.07 -3.01
N PHE A 289 9.15 6.65 -2.74
CA PHE A 289 9.62 6.94 -1.40
C PHE A 289 9.62 8.45 -1.20
N SER A 290 8.66 8.92 -0.39
CA SER A 290 8.54 10.31 0.02
C SER A 290 9.04 10.51 1.45
N GLU A 291 9.24 11.76 1.84
CA GLU A 291 9.65 12.10 3.20
C GLU A 291 8.54 11.86 4.23
N VAL A 292 7.29 12.05 3.80
CA VAL A 292 6.07 11.74 4.54
C VAL A 292 6.02 10.25 4.90
N ASP A 293 6.43 9.37 3.97
CA ASP A 293 6.49 7.93 4.20
C ASP A 293 7.48 7.53 5.32
N MET A 294 8.60 8.25 5.47
CA MET A 294 9.56 7.99 6.53
C MET A 294 8.99 8.36 7.90
N GLN A 295 8.29 9.49 7.98
CA GLN A 295 7.66 9.96 9.21
C GLN A 295 6.49 9.06 9.63
N ALA A 296 5.80 8.45 8.66
CA ALA A 296 4.64 7.60 8.93
C ALA A 296 4.96 6.33 9.75
N GLN A 297 6.22 5.87 9.76
CA GLN A 297 6.65 4.77 10.64
C GLN A 297 6.80 5.22 12.09
N ASP A 298 7.35 6.42 12.30
CA ASP A 298 7.48 7.00 13.64
C ASP A 298 6.11 7.43 14.19
N LEU A 299 5.21 7.90 13.31
CA LEU A 299 3.85 8.32 13.63
C LEU A 299 2.83 7.16 13.54
N TRP A 300 3.29 5.93 13.79
CA TRP A 300 2.45 4.74 13.62
C TRP A 300 1.16 4.86 14.43
N ASP A 301 1.28 5.25 15.70
CA ASP A 301 0.21 5.31 16.70
C ASP A 301 -0.78 6.45 16.45
N GLU A 302 -0.34 7.55 15.84
CA GLU A 302 -1.21 8.65 15.43
C GLU A 302 -2.06 8.24 14.23
N PHE A 303 -1.46 7.58 13.24
CA PHE A 303 -2.19 7.03 12.10
C PHE A 303 -3.19 5.93 12.50
N SER A 304 -2.78 5.12 13.47
CA SER A 304 -3.59 4.10 14.13
C SER A 304 -4.85 4.66 14.76
N GLU A 305 -4.72 5.73 15.54
CA GLU A 305 -5.85 6.39 16.19
C GLU A 305 -6.78 7.04 15.15
N LYS A 306 -6.22 7.68 14.12
CA LYS A 306 -7.02 8.25 13.03
C LYS A 306 -7.75 7.19 12.20
N LYS A 307 -7.13 6.04 11.96
CA LYS A 307 -7.79 4.87 11.35
C LYS A 307 -8.96 4.41 12.22
N TYR A 308 -8.76 4.29 13.52
CA TYR A 308 -9.81 3.85 14.45
C TYR A 308 -11.02 4.79 14.40
N GLU A 309 -10.80 6.09 14.53
CA GLU A 309 -11.87 7.09 14.48
C GLU A 309 -12.55 7.16 13.11
N MET A 310 -11.77 7.08 12.02
CA MET A 310 -12.30 7.00 10.66
C MET A 310 -13.25 5.81 10.49
N LEU A 311 -12.81 4.60 10.82
CA LEU A 311 -13.62 3.39 10.65
C LEU A 311 -14.88 3.41 11.52
N LYS A 312 -14.75 3.86 12.78
CA LYS A 312 -15.84 3.95 13.75
C LYS A 312 -16.93 4.92 13.33
N ARG A 313 -16.56 6.10 12.82
CA ARG A 313 -17.51 7.17 12.48
C ARG A 313 -18.07 7.06 11.07
N THR A 314 -17.31 6.49 10.13
CA THR A 314 -17.63 6.60 8.69
C THR A 314 -18.00 5.28 8.02
N SER A 315 -18.00 4.15 8.75
CA SER A 315 -18.62 2.93 8.24
C SER A 315 -20.13 2.99 8.40
N SER A 316 -20.87 2.95 7.30
CA SER A 316 -22.34 2.98 7.30
C SER A 316 -22.92 1.75 6.62
N ARG A 317 -24.23 1.51 6.77
CA ARG A 317 -24.91 0.40 6.08
C ARG A 317 -24.95 0.60 4.57
N SER A 318 -25.08 1.84 4.10
CA SER A 318 -25.13 2.20 2.68
C SER A 318 -23.76 2.16 2.01
N ALA A 319 -22.69 2.49 2.75
CA ALA A 319 -21.31 2.48 2.28
C ALA A 319 -20.41 1.91 3.39
N PRO A 320 -20.34 0.58 3.53
CA PRO A 320 -19.49 -0.05 4.53
C PRO A 320 -18.01 0.06 4.14
N TRP A 321 -17.14 0.05 5.15
CA TRP A 321 -15.71 -0.16 4.94
C TRP A 321 -15.38 -1.66 4.89
N HIS A 322 -14.56 -2.06 3.91
CA HIS A 322 -13.95 -3.38 3.86
C HIS A 322 -12.48 -3.30 4.25
N ILE A 323 -12.08 -3.95 5.34
CA ILE A 323 -10.69 -3.98 5.78
C ILE A 323 -10.00 -5.17 5.14
N VAL A 324 -9.05 -4.90 4.25
CA VAL A 324 -8.28 -5.92 3.52
C VAL A 324 -6.89 -6.03 4.15
N ARG A 325 -6.62 -7.12 4.88
CA ARG A 325 -5.26 -7.47 5.34
C ARG A 325 -4.37 -7.67 4.13
N SER A 326 -3.27 -6.94 4.10
CA SER A 326 -2.50 -6.70 2.87
C SER A 326 -1.04 -7.08 2.97
N ASP A 327 -0.65 -7.79 4.03
CA ASP A 327 0.71 -8.33 4.21
C ASP A 327 1.07 -9.28 3.06
N ASP A 328 0.15 -10.21 2.76
CA ASP A 328 0.14 -10.94 1.50
C ASP A 328 -0.51 -10.08 0.39
N LYS A 329 0.29 -9.74 -0.62
CA LYS A 329 -0.17 -8.93 -1.74
C LYS A 329 -1.06 -9.70 -2.71
N HIS A 330 -0.87 -11.00 -2.88
CA HIS A 330 -1.70 -11.80 -3.77
C HIS A 330 -3.09 -11.96 -3.16
N LEU A 331 -3.18 -12.40 -1.90
CA LEU A 331 -4.45 -12.58 -1.21
C LEU A 331 -5.25 -11.28 -1.13
N SER A 332 -4.61 -10.15 -0.79
CA SER A 332 -5.32 -8.86 -0.75
C SER A 332 -5.84 -8.38 -2.10
N ARG A 333 -5.17 -8.71 -3.22
CA ARG A 333 -5.68 -8.40 -4.56
C ARG A 333 -6.87 -9.27 -4.92
N LEU A 334 -6.77 -10.57 -4.65
CA LEU A 334 -7.83 -11.51 -4.90
C LEU A 334 -9.08 -11.13 -4.11
N GLU A 335 -8.91 -10.81 -2.82
CA GLU A 335 -10.02 -10.42 -1.96
C GLU A 335 -10.63 -9.08 -2.38
N ALA A 336 -9.82 -8.09 -2.76
CA ALA A 336 -10.34 -6.83 -3.32
C ALA A 336 -11.16 -7.07 -4.60
N LEU A 337 -10.74 -7.99 -5.48
CA LEU A 337 -11.51 -8.39 -6.65
C LEU A 337 -12.85 -9.01 -6.27
N LYS A 338 -12.86 -9.94 -5.30
CA LYS A 338 -14.10 -10.56 -4.81
C LYS A 338 -15.07 -9.53 -4.24
N ILE A 339 -14.59 -8.58 -3.43
CA ILE A 339 -15.42 -7.50 -2.86
C ILE A 339 -16.07 -6.68 -3.98
N ILE A 340 -15.30 -6.30 -5.02
CA ILE A 340 -15.82 -5.54 -6.15
C ILE A 340 -16.87 -6.36 -6.91
N LEU A 341 -16.57 -7.61 -7.22
CA LEU A 341 -17.48 -8.49 -7.97
C LEU A 341 -18.76 -8.80 -7.20
N ASN A 342 -18.71 -8.88 -5.87
CA ASN A 342 -19.88 -9.12 -5.03
C ASN A 342 -20.73 -7.86 -4.78
N SER A 343 -20.27 -6.67 -5.17
CA SER A 343 -20.98 -5.41 -4.92
C SER A 343 -22.24 -5.23 -5.75
N VAL A 344 -22.35 -5.95 -6.86
CA VAL A 344 -23.49 -5.92 -7.79
C VAL A 344 -23.80 -7.32 -8.26
N ASP A 345 -25.03 -7.55 -8.72
CA ASP A 345 -25.39 -8.79 -9.41
C ASP A 345 -25.39 -8.53 -10.92
N TYR A 346 -24.44 -9.15 -11.64
CA TYR A 346 -24.20 -8.90 -13.06
C TYR A 346 -24.41 -10.17 -13.88
N ASP A 347 -24.83 -10.00 -15.14
CA ASP A 347 -25.16 -11.10 -16.03
C ASP A 347 -23.94 -11.97 -16.38
N GLY A 348 -24.17 -13.28 -16.52
CA GLY A 348 -23.15 -14.22 -16.98
C GLY A 348 -22.05 -14.52 -15.95
N ARG A 349 -22.28 -14.25 -14.67
CA ARG A 349 -21.37 -14.60 -13.57
C ARG A 349 -21.02 -16.09 -13.58
N ASN A 350 -19.73 -16.41 -13.49
CA ASN A 350 -19.27 -17.79 -13.35
C ASN A 350 -19.31 -18.26 -11.88
N PHE A 351 -20.43 -18.88 -11.48
CA PHE A 351 -20.62 -19.39 -10.12
C PHE A 351 -19.73 -20.58 -9.72
N ALA A 352 -18.92 -21.13 -10.63
CA ALA A 352 -17.89 -22.12 -10.27
C ALA A 352 -16.69 -21.48 -9.54
N LEU A 353 -16.52 -20.15 -9.62
CA LEU A 353 -15.49 -19.43 -8.88
C LEU A 353 -15.90 -19.21 -7.42
N ASN A 354 -14.92 -19.19 -6.54
CA ASN A 354 -15.15 -18.90 -5.12
C ASN A 354 -15.21 -17.38 -4.88
N PHE A 355 -16.41 -16.85 -4.67
CA PHE A 355 -16.63 -15.46 -4.29
C PHE A 355 -16.80 -15.23 -2.79
N GLU A 356 -16.70 -16.27 -1.97
CA GLU A 356 -16.80 -16.14 -0.52
C GLU A 356 -15.63 -15.30 0.00
N ALA A 357 -15.96 -14.42 0.94
CA ALA A 357 -14.99 -13.56 1.59
C ALA A 357 -14.08 -14.41 2.47
N ASN A 358 -12.76 -14.26 2.30
CA ASN A 358 -11.82 -14.87 3.23
C ASN A 358 -11.79 -14.02 4.51
N GLU A 359 -12.43 -14.47 5.59
CA GLU A 359 -12.56 -13.71 6.86
C GLU A 359 -11.23 -13.41 7.58
N ASN A 360 -10.13 -14.03 7.15
CA ASN A 360 -8.79 -13.72 7.64
C ASN A 360 -8.15 -12.55 6.85
N VAL A 361 -8.67 -12.27 5.66
CA VAL A 361 -8.19 -11.22 4.76
C VAL A 361 -9.16 -10.04 4.73
N ASN A 362 -10.44 -10.29 4.48
CA ASN A 362 -11.52 -9.29 4.54
C ASN A 362 -12.18 -9.33 5.92
N ILE A 363 -11.84 -8.34 6.72
CA ILE A 363 -12.26 -8.22 8.11
C ILE A 363 -13.36 -7.17 8.20
N SER A 364 -14.41 -7.47 8.97
CA SER A 364 -15.46 -6.49 9.26
C SER A 364 -14.93 -5.37 10.15
N VAL A 365 -15.52 -4.18 10.00
CA VAL A 365 -15.15 -3.01 10.82
C VAL A 365 -15.28 -3.31 12.31
N GLN A 366 -16.31 -4.04 12.73
CA GLN A 366 -16.51 -4.40 14.13
C GLN A 366 -15.36 -5.27 14.67
N LYS A 367 -14.94 -6.28 13.89
CA LYS A 367 -13.83 -7.16 14.27
C LYS A 367 -12.51 -6.40 14.30
N GLU A 368 -12.29 -5.48 13.36
CA GLU A 368 -11.11 -4.61 13.34
C GLU A 368 -11.04 -3.69 14.55
N LEU A 369 -12.12 -2.95 14.86
CA LEU A 369 -12.18 -2.04 16.01
C LEU A 369 -11.97 -2.80 17.33
N LEU A 370 -12.50 -4.02 17.44
CA LEU A 370 -12.31 -4.86 18.63
C LEU A 370 -10.86 -5.33 18.77
N GLN A 371 -10.19 -5.65 17.66
CA GLN A 371 -8.75 -6.00 17.67
C GLN A 371 -7.90 -4.79 18.06
N MET A 372 -8.12 -3.63 17.43
CA MET A 372 -7.41 -2.38 17.70
C MET A 372 -7.49 -1.97 19.18
N ARG A 373 -8.64 -2.18 19.84
CA ARG A 373 -8.80 -1.93 21.29
C ARG A 373 -8.00 -2.88 22.17
N LYS A 374 -7.85 -4.15 21.77
CA LYS A 374 -7.24 -5.20 22.60
C LYS A 374 -5.71 -5.17 22.58
N SER A 375 -5.14 -5.07 21.38
CA SER A 375 -3.69 -5.23 21.21
C SER A 375 -2.92 -3.92 21.36
N LYS A 376 -3.58 -2.75 21.24
CA LYS A 376 -2.93 -1.47 20.88
C LYS A 376 -2.00 -1.60 19.66
N ASP A 377 -2.16 -2.70 18.92
CA ASP A 377 -1.41 -3.03 17.73
C ASP A 377 -2.35 -2.71 16.58
N TYR A 378 -2.30 -1.45 16.21
CA TYR A 378 -3.31 -0.73 15.46
C TYR A 378 -3.06 -0.70 13.94
#